data_AF-K8GSI0-F1
#
_entry.id   AF-K8GSI0-F1
#
_cell.length_a   1.000
_cell.length_b   1.000
_cell.length_c   1.000
_cell.angle_alpha   90.00
_cell.angle_beta   90.00
_cell.angle_gamma   90.00
#
_symmetry.space_group_name_H-M   'P 1'
#
loop_
_entity.id
_entity.type
_entity.pdbx_description
1 polymer ?
#
loop_
_entity_poly.entity_id
_entity_poly.type
_entity_poly.pdbx_seq_one_letter_code
_entity_poly.pdbx_strand_id
1 'polypeptide(L)'
;MTEYSATTFQARCRLAASYVDRYLADPKSYWVAIGKASPWLDENNPPYPAITVNRVPELIGFVYVHTCKSVYETDIGIIKTLDKNYEPVNSTNPNLLASAKANKLYFEAILPHEATPLSSTYRIKALCTNVVFANTPNIVGPELFISGSEVLDYFVDWIVHHKAVENDGQTNQVVQIIREF
;
A
#
# COMPACT_ATOMS: atom_id res chain seq x y z
N MET A 1 -29.17 -6.55 -11.68
CA MET A 1 -29.13 -5.29 -10.91
C MET A 1 -28.75 -5.66 -9.49
N THR A 2 -27.46 -5.64 -9.19
CA THR A 2 -26.94 -5.89 -7.84
C THR A 2 -26.81 -4.53 -7.17
N GLU A 3 -27.63 -4.30 -6.15
CA GLU A 3 -27.56 -3.12 -5.29
C GLU A 3 -26.16 -3.04 -4.68
N TYR A 4 -25.34 -2.10 -5.16
CA TYR A 4 -24.23 -1.59 -4.38
C TYR A 4 -24.84 -0.94 -3.14
N SER A 5 -24.88 -1.67 -2.02
CA SER A 5 -25.02 -1.05 -0.71
C SER A 5 -23.87 -0.04 -0.60
N ALA A 6 -24.16 1.25 -0.79
CA ALA A 6 -23.22 2.30 -0.50
C ALA A 6 -22.84 2.17 0.98
N THR A 7 -21.67 1.59 1.26
CA THR A 7 -21.14 1.44 2.62
C THR A 7 -21.24 2.79 3.30
N THR A 8 -21.99 2.88 4.39
CA THR A 8 -22.20 4.18 5.05
C THR A 8 -20.87 4.76 5.51
N PHE A 9 -20.78 6.08 5.64
CA PHE A 9 -19.57 6.73 6.14
C PHE A 9 -19.09 6.11 7.47
N GLN A 10 -20.04 5.85 8.38
CA GLN A 10 -19.77 5.16 9.64
C GLN A 10 -19.21 3.76 9.44
N ALA A 11 -19.74 3.00 8.48
CA ALA A 11 -19.23 1.67 8.17
C ALA A 11 -17.80 1.73 7.62
N ARG A 12 -17.45 2.72 6.79
CA ARG A 12 -16.06 2.95 6.34
C ARG A 12 -15.12 3.26 7.49
N CYS A 13 -15.53 4.09 8.45
CA CYS A 13 -14.74 4.34 9.67
C CYS A 13 -14.56 3.08 10.53
N ARG A 14 -15.57 2.20 10.61
CA ARG A 14 -15.43 0.90 11.29
C ARG A 14 -14.43 -0.01 10.57
N LEU A 15 -14.47 -0.05 9.23
CA LEU A 15 -13.52 -0.81 8.43
C LEU A 15 -12.09 -0.28 8.61
N ALA A 16 -11.89 1.04 8.56
CA ALA A 16 -10.59 1.66 8.83
C ALA A 16 -10.05 1.30 10.23
N ALA A 17 -10.87 1.47 11.28
CA ALA A 17 -10.53 1.07 12.65
C ALA A 17 -10.10 -0.40 12.73
N SER A 18 -10.94 -1.30 12.22
CA SER A 18 -10.69 -2.75 12.25
C SER A 18 -9.42 -3.13 11.52
N TYR A 19 -9.07 -2.39 10.46
CA TYR A 19 -7.85 -2.64 9.71
C TYR A 19 -6.60 -2.23 10.48
N VAL A 20 -6.63 -1.04 11.13
CA VAL A 20 -5.53 -0.58 11.99
C VAL A 20 -5.35 -1.52 13.18
N ASP A 21 -6.44 -1.97 13.82
CA ASP A 21 -6.36 -2.95 14.92
C ASP A 21 -5.70 -4.26 14.46
N ARG A 22 -6.06 -4.79 13.28
CA ARG A 22 -5.41 -5.98 12.71
C ARG A 22 -3.94 -5.76 12.39
N TYR A 23 -3.59 -4.59 11.86
CA TYR A 23 -2.20 -4.21 11.64
C TYR A 23 -1.40 -4.18 12.95
N LEU A 24 -1.92 -3.54 13.99
CA LEU A 24 -1.24 -3.44 15.28
C LEU A 24 -1.09 -4.80 15.97
N ALA A 25 -2.05 -5.72 15.76
CA ALA A 25 -1.98 -7.07 16.30
C ALA A 25 -0.91 -7.94 15.60
N ASP A 26 -0.69 -7.75 14.30
CA ASP A 26 0.27 -8.54 13.53
C ASP A 26 0.89 -7.75 12.36
N PRO A 27 1.80 -6.78 12.64
CA PRO A 27 2.28 -5.85 11.61
C PRO A 27 3.13 -6.55 10.54
N LYS A 28 3.82 -7.64 10.91
CA LYS A 28 4.62 -8.49 9.99
C LYS A 28 3.81 -9.15 8.87
N SER A 29 2.48 -9.17 8.97
CA SER A 29 1.61 -9.71 7.93
C SER A 29 1.36 -8.75 6.76
N TYR A 30 1.84 -7.51 6.83
CA TYR A 30 1.54 -6.47 5.85
C TYR A 30 2.77 -6.08 5.03
N TRP A 31 2.62 -6.13 3.71
CA TRP A 31 3.69 -5.87 2.76
C TRP A 31 3.17 -5.09 1.56
N VAL A 32 4.03 -4.27 0.96
CA VAL A 32 3.77 -3.67 -0.35
C VAL A 32 4.54 -4.45 -1.41
N ALA A 33 3.81 -5.10 -2.31
CA ALA A 33 4.40 -5.63 -3.53
C ALA A 33 4.60 -4.51 -4.56
N ILE A 34 5.75 -4.51 -5.22
CA ILE A 34 6.04 -3.66 -6.38
C ILE A 34 6.24 -4.51 -7.63
N GLY A 35 5.80 -4.00 -8.77
CA GLY A 35 5.92 -4.71 -10.04
C GLY A 35 5.59 -3.85 -11.25
N LYS A 36 5.38 -4.51 -12.38
CA LYS A 36 5.15 -3.88 -13.70
C LYS A 36 6.34 -3.01 -14.12
N ALA A 37 7.44 -3.66 -14.49
CA ALA A 37 8.64 -2.99 -15.00
C ALA A 37 8.48 -2.49 -16.44
N SER A 38 7.69 -3.18 -17.26
CA SER A 38 7.43 -2.77 -18.63
C SER A 38 6.51 -1.54 -18.69
N PRO A 39 6.62 -0.68 -19.72
CA PRO A 39 5.81 0.51 -19.85
C PRO A 39 4.30 0.23 -19.95
N TRP A 40 3.51 1.24 -19.57
CA TRP A 40 2.10 1.29 -19.96
C TRP A 40 1.98 1.62 -21.45
N LEU A 41 0.81 1.34 -22.04
CA LEU A 41 0.51 1.80 -23.39
C LEU A 41 0.51 3.34 -23.48
N ASP A 42 0.00 3.98 -22.42
CA ASP A 42 0.10 5.43 -22.19
C ASP A 42 0.55 5.66 -20.74
N GLU A 43 1.79 6.15 -20.56
CA GLU A 43 2.36 6.44 -19.24
C GLU A 43 1.67 7.58 -18.51
N ASN A 44 0.99 8.48 -19.23
CA ASN A 44 0.28 9.58 -18.61
C ASN A 44 -1.11 9.16 -18.13
N ASN A 45 -1.66 8.09 -18.68
CA ASN A 45 -2.95 7.53 -18.31
C ASN A 45 -2.83 6.02 -18.02
N PRO A 46 -2.22 5.63 -16.89
CA PRO A 46 -2.19 4.23 -16.47
C PRO A 46 -3.60 3.63 -16.44
N PRO A 47 -3.77 2.37 -16.86
CA PRO A 47 -5.09 1.73 -16.82
C PRO A 47 -5.58 1.60 -15.38
N TYR A 48 -6.90 1.57 -15.16
CA TYR A 48 -7.43 1.20 -13.85
C TYR A 48 -7.10 -0.26 -13.52
N PRO A 49 -6.85 -0.59 -12.25
CA PRO A 49 -6.67 -1.98 -11.85
C PRO A 49 -7.92 -2.81 -12.13
N ALA A 50 -7.74 -4.01 -12.69
CA ALA A 50 -8.86 -4.91 -12.89
C ALA A 50 -9.32 -5.52 -11.55
N ILE A 51 -10.64 -5.68 -11.38
CA ILE A 51 -11.25 -6.24 -10.16
C ILE A 51 -10.85 -7.69 -9.86
N THR A 52 -10.25 -8.40 -10.82
CA THR A 52 -9.84 -9.81 -10.72
C THR A 52 -8.34 -9.98 -10.54
N VAL A 53 -7.59 -8.90 -10.30
CA VAL A 53 -6.13 -8.99 -10.14
C VAL A 53 -5.79 -9.69 -8.83
N ASN A 54 -5.47 -10.98 -8.95
CA ASN A 54 -5.06 -11.81 -7.82
C ASN A 54 -3.52 -11.83 -7.64
N ARG A 55 -2.78 -11.29 -8.60
CA ARG A 55 -1.30 -11.28 -8.64
C ARG A 55 -0.77 -10.01 -9.27
N VAL A 56 0.35 -9.52 -8.75
CA VAL A 56 1.07 -8.38 -9.32
C VAL A 56 1.84 -8.83 -10.56
N PRO A 57 1.57 -8.23 -11.75
CA PRO A 57 2.34 -8.49 -12.96
C PRO A 57 3.81 -8.09 -12.81
N GLU A 58 4.71 -8.86 -13.43
CA GLU A 58 6.17 -8.60 -13.42
C GLU A 58 6.66 -8.28 -11.99
N LEU A 59 6.33 -9.16 -11.04
CA LEU A 59 6.62 -8.97 -9.63
C LEU A 59 8.12 -8.77 -9.42
N ILE A 60 8.49 -7.62 -8.82
CA ILE A 60 9.88 -7.27 -8.51
C ILE A 60 10.22 -7.71 -7.09
N GLY A 61 9.32 -7.46 -6.14
CA GLY A 61 9.50 -7.86 -4.75
C GLY A 61 8.51 -7.22 -3.80
N PHE A 62 8.74 -7.47 -2.52
CA PHE A 62 7.90 -7.03 -1.41
C PHE A 62 8.70 -6.18 -0.44
N VAL A 63 8.13 -5.07 -0.01
CA VAL A 63 8.69 -4.16 0.98
C VAL A 63 7.81 -4.20 2.23
N TYR A 64 8.41 -4.29 3.40
CA TYR A 64 7.67 -4.34 4.66
C TYR A 64 6.90 -3.03 4.95
N VAL A 65 5.65 -3.16 5.37
CA VAL A 65 4.82 -2.03 5.82
C VAL A 65 5.08 -1.72 7.29
N HIS A 66 5.78 -0.62 7.55
CA HIS A 66 6.10 -0.20 8.91
C HIS A 66 5.13 0.84 9.49
N THR A 67 4.20 1.35 8.69
CA THR A 67 3.16 2.28 9.16
C THR A 67 1.80 1.90 8.57
N CYS A 68 0.77 1.84 9.43
CA CYS A 68 -0.64 1.87 9.04
C CYS A 68 -1.40 2.88 9.92
N LYS A 69 -2.12 3.82 9.32
CA LYS A 69 -2.89 4.84 10.05
C LYS A 69 -4.24 5.10 9.39
N SER A 70 -5.25 5.41 10.20
CA SER A 70 -6.49 6.02 9.67
C SER A 70 -6.22 7.47 9.33
N VAL A 71 -6.70 7.93 8.18
CA VAL A 71 -6.44 9.29 7.68
C VAL A 71 -7.69 9.93 7.08
N TYR A 72 -7.71 11.26 7.05
CA TYR A 72 -8.64 12.05 6.26
C TYR A 72 -7.89 13.01 5.33
N GLU A 73 -8.55 13.40 4.25
CA GLU A 73 -8.00 14.33 3.26
C GLU A 73 -8.16 15.78 3.72
N THR A 74 -7.10 16.57 3.62
CA THR A 74 -7.09 18.00 4.00
C THR A 74 -5.93 18.73 3.36
N ASP A 75 -6.11 19.99 2.96
CA ASP A 75 -5.11 20.78 2.25
C ASP A 75 -3.79 20.99 3.03
N ILE A 76 -3.84 20.91 4.35
CA ILE A 76 -2.69 21.16 5.25
C ILE A 76 -2.13 19.88 5.89
N GLY A 77 -2.54 18.70 5.43
CA GLY A 77 -2.15 17.42 6.01
C GLY A 77 -0.64 17.16 5.94
N ILE A 78 -0.10 16.50 6.97
CA ILE A 78 1.34 16.20 7.05
C ILE A 78 1.80 15.08 6.10
N ILE A 79 0.91 14.16 5.72
CA ILE A 79 1.20 13.11 4.74
C ILE A 79 0.89 13.68 3.35
N LYS A 80 1.94 13.88 2.55
CA LYS A 80 1.84 14.42 1.20
C LYS A 80 1.96 13.31 0.18
N THR A 81 0.96 13.19 -0.69
CA THR A 81 1.01 12.37 -1.91
C THR A 81 1.08 13.27 -3.13
N LEU A 82 1.19 12.70 -4.34
CA LEU A 82 1.29 13.48 -5.57
C LEU A 82 0.08 14.42 -5.76
N ASP A 83 -1.11 13.94 -5.42
CA ASP A 83 -2.37 14.62 -5.75
C ASP A 83 -3.04 15.27 -4.53
N LYS A 84 -2.75 14.78 -3.32
CA LYS A 84 -3.53 15.08 -2.10
C LYS A 84 -2.69 15.05 -0.84
N ASN A 85 -3.15 15.80 0.16
CA ASN A 85 -2.60 15.83 1.50
C ASN A 85 -3.55 15.14 2.49
N TYR A 86 -2.98 14.44 3.47
CA TYR A 86 -3.72 13.66 4.46
C TYR A 86 -3.22 13.92 5.87
N GLU A 87 -4.15 13.95 6.81
CA GLU A 87 -3.85 14.07 8.23
C GLU A 87 -4.18 12.75 8.95
N PRO A 88 -3.24 12.18 9.70
CA PRO A 88 -3.48 10.94 10.44
C PRO A 88 -4.27 11.18 11.72
N VAL A 89 -5.10 10.19 12.04
CA VAL A 89 -5.82 10.12 13.31
C VAL A 89 -5.33 8.89 14.06
N ASN A 90 -4.65 9.12 15.18
CA ASN A 90 -4.12 8.06 16.05
C ASN A 90 -5.24 7.50 16.94
N SER A 91 -6.17 6.76 16.34
CA SER A 91 -7.29 6.13 17.06
C SER A 91 -7.82 4.93 16.28
N THR A 92 -8.29 3.92 17.01
CA THR A 92 -9.06 2.80 16.44
C THR A 92 -10.53 2.84 16.90
N ASN A 93 -10.96 3.92 17.56
CA ASN A 93 -12.37 4.12 17.89
C ASN A 93 -13.15 4.65 16.66
N PRO A 94 -14.12 3.89 16.11
CA PRO A 94 -14.83 4.30 14.90
C PRO A 94 -15.58 5.63 15.02
N ASN A 95 -16.03 6.00 16.23
CA ASN A 95 -16.76 7.26 16.44
C ASN A 95 -15.80 8.45 16.39
N LEU A 96 -14.61 8.33 16.97
CA LEU A 96 -13.57 9.36 16.88
C LEU A 96 -13.10 9.54 15.44
N LEU A 97 -12.91 8.43 14.73
CA LEU A 97 -12.58 8.45 13.30
C LEU A 97 -13.70 9.13 12.48
N ALA A 98 -14.97 8.83 12.78
CA ALA A 98 -16.09 9.45 12.09
C ALA A 98 -16.16 10.96 12.32
N SER A 99 -15.95 11.42 13.57
CA SER A 99 -15.89 12.85 13.90
C SER A 99 -14.73 13.56 13.19
N ALA A 100 -13.57 12.91 13.07
CA ALA A 100 -12.40 13.44 12.37
C ALA A 100 -12.47 13.24 10.84
N LYS A 101 -13.55 12.64 10.34
CA LYS A 101 -13.73 12.24 8.94
C LYS A 101 -12.67 11.26 8.41
N ALA A 102 -12.00 10.51 9.27
CA ALA A 102 -10.94 9.57 8.93
C ALA A 102 -11.52 8.21 8.49
N ASN A 103 -11.87 8.11 7.20
CA ASN A 103 -12.46 6.92 6.60
C ASN A 103 -11.57 6.25 5.54
N LYS A 104 -10.29 6.63 5.49
CA LYS A 104 -9.28 6.08 4.58
C LYS A 104 -8.12 5.51 5.40
N LEU A 105 -7.32 4.66 4.78
CA LEU A 105 -6.11 4.13 5.39
C LEU A 105 -4.87 4.56 4.64
N TYR A 106 -3.85 4.92 5.39
CA TYR A 106 -2.51 5.17 4.92
C TYR A 106 -1.61 3.99 5.28
N PHE A 107 -0.84 3.52 4.30
CA PHE A 107 0.24 2.57 4.49
C PHE A 107 1.55 3.15 3.97
N GLU A 108 2.63 2.90 4.70
CA GLU A 108 3.98 3.33 4.34
C GLU A 108 4.95 2.17 4.43
N ALA A 109 5.81 2.09 3.43
CA ALA A 109 6.95 1.21 3.37
C ALA A 109 8.17 2.01 2.85
N ILE A 110 9.38 1.57 3.16
CA ILE A 110 10.61 2.18 2.65
C ILE A 110 11.30 1.16 1.76
N LEU A 111 11.41 1.46 0.47
CA LEU A 111 12.18 0.67 -0.49
C LEU A 111 13.63 1.18 -0.45
N PRO A 112 14.60 0.35 -0.03
CA PRO A 112 16.01 0.73 -0.06
C PRO A 112 16.49 0.96 -1.49
N HIS A 113 17.35 1.95 -1.71
CA HIS A 113 17.89 2.22 -3.04
C HIS A 113 18.75 1.07 -3.59
N GLU A 114 19.35 0.27 -2.73
CA GLU A 114 20.13 -0.93 -3.08
C GLU A 114 19.27 -2.18 -3.33
N ALA A 115 17.98 -2.14 -2.99
CA ALA A 115 17.10 -3.31 -3.06
C ALA A 115 16.77 -3.73 -4.50
N THR A 116 16.82 -2.79 -5.44
CA THR A 116 16.59 -3.05 -6.86
C THR A 116 17.73 -2.48 -7.71
N PRO A 117 18.01 -3.03 -8.91
CA PRO A 117 19.06 -2.50 -9.77
C PRO A 117 18.85 -1.02 -10.11
N LEU A 118 19.95 -0.30 -10.37
CA LEU A 118 19.91 1.08 -10.88
C LEU A 118 19.03 1.16 -12.13
N SER A 119 18.21 2.21 -12.23
CA SER A 119 17.27 2.41 -13.34
C SER A 119 16.17 1.34 -13.46
N SER A 120 15.99 0.50 -12.44
CA SER A 120 14.78 -0.30 -12.34
C SER A 120 13.57 0.62 -12.21
N THR A 121 12.49 0.25 -12.88
CA THR A 121 11.23 0.99 -12.83
C THR A 121 10.11 0.08 -12.37
N TYR A 122 9.14 0.66 -11.67
CA TYR A 122 7.90 -0.03 -11.33
C TYR A 122 6.71 0.91 -11.49
N ARG A 123 5.54 0.32 -11.72
CA ARG A 123 4.30 1.04 -12.04
C ARG A 123 3.09 0.56 -11.25
N ILE A 124 3.26 -0.52 -10.50
CA ILE A 124 2.25 -1.09 -9.63
C ILE A 124 2.81 -1.12 -8.21
N LYS A 125 1.98 -0.68 -7.27
CA LYS A 125 2.11 -0.94 -5.84
C LYS A 125 0.86 -1.71 -5.40
N ALA A 126 1.02 -2.77 -4.64
CA ALA A 126 -0.10 -3.51 -4.09
C ALA A 126 0.09 -3.78 -2.61
N LEU A 127 -0.95 -3.51 -1.81
CA LEU A 127 -1.00 -3.94 -0.42
C LEU A 127 -1.34 -5.42 -0.40
N CYS A 128 -0.44 -6.20 0.18
CA CYS A 128 -0.55 -7.64 0.26
C CYS A 128 -0.53 -8.11 1.72
N THR A 129 -1.25 -9.19 1.96
CA THR A 129 -1.29 -9.90 3.25
C THR A 129 -1.06 -11.39 3.03
N ASN A 130 -0.85 -12.14 4.11
CA ASN A 130 -0.59 -13.59 4.08
C ASN A 130 0.56 -13.96 3.12
N VAL A 131 1.62 -13.13 3.10
CA VAL A 131 2.76 -13.37 2.23
C VAL A 131 3.57 -14.54 2.77
N VAL A 132 3.83 -15.51 1.91
CA VAL A 132 4.62 -16.71 2.20
C VAL A 132 5.94 -16.59 1.45
N PHE A 133 7.04 -16.52 2.20
CA PHE A 133 8.39 -16.48 1.67
C PHE A 133 9.03 -17.86 1.72
N ALA A 134 9.88 -18.18 0.75
CA ALA A 134 10.68 -19.40 0.73
C ALA A 134 11.60 -19.49 1.97
N ASN A 135 12.17 -18.35 2.36
CA ASN A 135 12.92 -18.19 3.61
C ASN A 135 12.23 -17.14 4.46
N THR A 136 11.77 -17.52 5.66
CA THR A 136 11.16 -16.56 6.57
C THR A 136 12.24 -15.60 7.10
N PRO A 137 12.06 -14.27 6.95
CA PRO A 137 13.02 -13.32 7.50
C PRO A 137 13.02 -13.39 9.03
N ASN A 138 14.21 -13.52 9.63
CA ASN A 138 14.38 -13.59 11.08
C ASN A 138 14.09 -12.26 11.79
N ILE A 139 14.21 -11.14 11.07
CA ILE A 139 13.96 -9.78 11.56
C ILE A 139 13.08 -9.10 10.53
N VAL A 140 11.99 -8.50 10.99
CA VAL A 140 11.07 -7.70 10.17
C VAL A 140 11.11 -6.27 10.66
N GLY A 141 11.35 -5.31 9.75
CA GLY A 141 11.50 -3.90 10.09
C GLY A 141 11.47 -3.01 8.86
N PRO A 142 11.48 -1.67 9.06
CA PRO A 142 11.60 -0.72 7.96
C PRO A 142 12.77 -1.08 7.05
N GLU A 143 12.68 -0.75 5.76
CA GLU A 143 13.71 -1.04 4.76
C GLU A 143 13.88 -2.54 4.41
N LEU A 144 13.12 -3.45 5.05
CA LEU A 144 13.15 -4.84 4.64
C LEU A 144 12.50 -5.04 3.27
N PHE A 145 13.31 -5.47 2.31
CA PHE A 145 12.90 -5.91 0.98
C PHE A 145 13.16 -7.40 0.80
N ILE A 146 12.19 -8.09 0.19
CA ILE A 146 12.30 -9.49 -0.23
C ILE A 146 12.10 -9.56 -1.74
N SER A 147 13.01 -10.23 -2.44
CA SER A 147 12.92 -10.39 -3.89
C SER A 147 11.65 -11.14 -4.28
N GLY A 148 11.03 -10.76 -5.41
CA GLY A 148 9.87 -11.47 -5.94
C GLY A 148 10.15 -12.95 -6.25
N SER A 149 11.42 -13.30 -6.47
CA SER A 149 11.86 -14.69 -6.65
C SER A 149 11.80 -15.56 -5.39
N GLU A 150 11.74 -14.93 -4.21
CA GLU A 150 11.68 -15.61 -2.91
C GLU A 150 10.24 -15.75 -2.38
N VAL A 151 9.24 -15.31 -3.14
CA VAL A 151 7.84 -15.30 -2.73
C VAL A 151 7.11 -16.51 -3.30
N LEU A 152 6.51 -17.31 -2.43
CA LEU A 152 5.77 -18.51 -2.78
C LEU A 152 4.28 -18.21 -3.01
N ASP A 153 3.68 -17.42 -2.13
CA ASP A 153 2.26 -17.07 -2.20
C ASP A 153 1.98 -15.74 -1.47
N TYR A 154 0.86 -15.12 -1.78
CA TYR A 154 0.36 -13.90 -1.13
C TYR A 154 -1.10 -13.64 -1.51
N PHE A 155 -1.78 -12.82 -0.71
CA PHE A 155 -3.09 -12.27 -1.04
C PHE A 155 -2.97 -10.78 -1.37
N VAL A 156 -3.51 -10.35 -2.52
CA VAL A 156 -3.60 -8.94 -2.90
C VAL A 156 -4.87 -8.35 -2.29
N ASP A 157 -4.72 -7.42 -1.35
CA ASP A 157 -5.87 -6.75 -0.71
C ASP A 157 -6.20 -5.41 -1.39
N TRP A 158 -5.18 -4.72 -1.91
CA TRP A 158 -5.38 -3.49 -2.66
C TRP A 158 -4.29 -3.33 -3.71
N ILE A 159 -4.62 -2.66 -4.82
CA ILE A 159 -3.67 -2.43 -5.91
C ILE A 159 -3.85 -1.02 -6.47
N VAL A 160 -2.73 -0.38 -6.77
CA VAL A 160 -2.65 0.96 -7.34
C VAL A 160 -1.77 0.90 -8.58
N HIS A 161 -2.27 1.42 -9.69
CA HIS A 161 -1.49 1.68 -10.89
C HIS A 161 -1.06 3.14 -10.89
N HIS A 162 0.20 3.40 -11.25
CA HIS A 162 0.78 4.73 -11.29
C HIS A 162 1.76 4.86 -12.45
N LYS A 163 2.19 6.09 -12.74
CA LYS A 163 3.27 6.37 -13.70
C LYS A 163 4.57 5.70 -13.24
N ALA A 164 5.51 5.50 -14.15
CA ALA A 164 6.82 4.95 -13.80
C ALA A 164 7.46 5.66 -12.59
N VAL A 165 7.88 4.87 -11.61
CA VAL A 165 8.79 5.30 -10.55
C VAL A 165 10.14 4.64 -10.83
N GLU A 166 11.18 5.44 -10.94
CA GLU A 166 12.54 5.00 -11.23
C GLU A 166 13.38 4.97 -9.95
N ASN A 167 14.20 3.95 -9.79
CA ASN A 167 15.22 3.93 -8.74
C ASN A 167 16.44 4.74 -9.18
N ASP A 168 16.72 5.83 -8.46
CA ASP A 168 17.87 6.71 -8.68
C ASP A 168 19.20 6.11 -8.18
N GLY A 169 19.14 4.99 -7.45
CA GLY A 169 20.28 4.29 -6.87
C GLY A 169 20.97 5.05 -5.74
N GLN A 170 20.33 6.08 -5.17
CA GLN A 170 20.90 6.91 -4.11
C GLN A 170 19.95 7.13 -2.95
N THR A 171 18.64 7.19 -3.22
CA THR A 171 17.65 7.61 -2.23
C THR A 171 16.66 6.48 -1.94
N ASN A 172 16.50 6.16 -0.64
CA ASN A 172 15.43 5.26 -0.21
C ASN A 172 14.07 5.86 -0.58
N GLN A 173 13.21 5.06 -1.18
CA GLN A 173 11.91 5.53 -1.66
C GLN A 173 10.82 5.27 -0.64
N VAL A 174 10.03 6.28 -0.34
CA VAL A 174 8.83 6.12 0.50
C VAL A 174 7.68 5.63 -0.38
N VAL A 175 7.28 4.38 -0.17
CA VAL A 175 6.20 3.73 -0.91
C VAL A 175 4.90 3.87 -0.13
N GLN A 176 4.04 4.76 -0.60
CA GLN A 176 2.77 5.10 0.04
C GLN A 176 1.58 4.47 -0.68
N ILE A 177 0.60 3.99 0.10
CA ILE A 177 -0.72 3.57 -0.40
C ILE A 177 -1.81 4.27 0.43
N ILE A 178 -2.76 4.90 -0.26
CA ILE A 178 -4.03 5.34 0.32
C ILE A 178 -5.11 4.36 -0.12
N ARG A 179 -5.75 3.71 0.84
CA ARG A 179 -6.89 2.83 0.60
C ARG A 179 -8.19 3.52 0.96
N GLU A 180 -9.15 3.43 0.05
CA GLU A 180 -10.53 3.91 0.22
C GLU A 180 -11.50 2.71 0.30
N PHE A 181 -12.68 2.92 0.90
CA PHE A 181 -13.71 1.91 1.17
C PHE A 181 -15.06 2.29 0.58
#